data_AF-A0A2N9Y0F7-F1
#
_entry.id   AF-A0A2N9Y0F7-F1
#
_cell.length_a   1.000
_cell.length_b   1.000
_cell.length_c   1.000
_cell.angle_alpha   90.00
_cell.angle_beta   90.00
_cell.angle_gamma   90.00
#
_symmetry.space_group_name_H-M   'P 1'
#
loop_
_entity.id
_entity.type
_entity.pdbx_description
1 polymer ?
#
loop_
_entity_poly.entity_id
_entity_poly.type
_entity_poly.pdbx_seq_one_letter_code
_entity_poly.pdbx_strand_id
1 'polypeptide(L)'
;MIQQISFLRDSLERGETHFSHSEIETQLSVLESVKDYAQKSGFESTTQSVADDDALLADVLNNPENLTPFAVRSIPEDLKNEISLTDTDKFEIDVLNLIDKAKNKRISLNNLLIALRITTGITYTRTILNNRLYRMVKKDMLFSVPGRKGLYTTNRDVQHELNNEENKDIVFEDEVDMDLLK
;
A
#
# COMPACT_ATOMS: atom_id res chain seq x y z
N MET A 1 14.80 16.99 -11.65
CA MET A 1 14.76 18.47 -11.71
C MET A 1 14.80 19.11 -10.33
N ILE A 2 13.83 18.82 -9.43
CA ILE A 2 13.81 19.38 -8.06
C ILE A 2 15.08 19.03 -7.26
N GLN A 3 15.55 17.79 -7.33
CA GLN A 3 16.79 17.34 -6.69
C GLN A 3 18.05 18.03 -7.24
N GLN A 4 18.02 18.48 -8.49
CA GLN A 4 19.16 19.14 -9.14
C GLN A 4 19.22 20.63 -8.75
N ILE A 5 18.06 21.28 -8.59
CA ILE A 5 17.96 22.65 -8.06
C ILE A 5 18.41 22.69 -6.59
N SER A 6 17.97 21.74 -5.76
CA SER A 6 18.40 21.68 -4.36
C SER A 6 19.91 21.44 -4.24
N PHE A 7 20.46 20.53 -5.04
CA PHE A 7 21.90 20.27 -5.07
C PHE A 7 22.71 21.51 -5.46
N LEU A 8 22.29 22.25 -6.50
CA LEU A 8 22.98 23.47 -6.93
C LEU A 8 22.88 24.60 -5.89
N ARG A 9 21.73 24.77 -5.23
CA ARG A 9 21.54 25.76 -4.16
C ARG A 9 22.42 25.45 -2.94
N ASP A 10 22.43 24.20 -2.48
CA ASP A 10 23.27 23.78 -1.35
C ASP A 10 24.77 23.87 -1.66
N SER A 11 25.16 23.75 -2.94
CA SER A 11 26.56 23.87 -3.36
C SER A 11 27.00 25.35 -3.44
N LEU A 12 26.09 26.24 -3.84
CA LEU A 12 26.30 27.69 -3.82
C LEU A 12 26.50 28.22 -2.40
N GLU A 13 25.69 27.73 -1.45
CA GLU A 13 25.75 28.13 -0.03
C GLU A 13 27.02 27.63 0.68
N ARG A 14 27.57 26.49 0.26
CA ARG A 14 28.79 25.91 0.83
C ARG A 14 30.09 26.40 0.20
N GLY A 15 30.02 27.10 -0.94
CA GLY A 15 31.21 27.60 -1.65
C GLY A 15 32.11 26.49 -2.24
N GLU A 16 31.66 25.24 -2.23
CA GLU A 16 32.39 24.08 -2.71
C GLU A 16 31.94 23.74 -4.14
N THR A 17 32.42 24.48 -5.14
CA THR A 17 32.08 24.17 -6.53
C THR A 17 33.26 24.32 -7.48
N HIS A 18 33.30 23.44 -8.47
CA HIS A 18 34.20 23.52 -9.63
C HIS A 18 33.72 24.54 -10.70
N PHE A 19 32.61 25.24 -10.44
CA PHE A 19 31.98 26.21 -11.34
C PHE A 19 32.00 27.59 -10.69
N SER A 20 32.12 28.64 -11.50
CA SER A 20 32.03 30.01 -11.00
C SER A 20 30.61 30.32 -10.48
N HIS A 21 30.52 31.22 -9.51
CA HIS A 21 29.23 31.66 -8.92
C HIS A 21 28.23 32.10 -10.01
N SER A 22 28.70 32.80 -11.04
CA SER A 22 27.90 33.25 -12.18
C SER A 22 27.35 32.10 -13.03
N GLU A 23 28.09 30.99 -13.16
CA GLU A 23 27.63 29.83 -13.92
C GLU A 23 26.50 29.09 -13.19
N ILE A 24 26.58 29.02 -11.85
CA ILE A 24 25.54 28.38 -11.03
C ILE A 24 24.26 29.20 -11.03
N GLU A 25 24.35 30.53 -10.91
CA GLU A 25 23.18 31.43 -11.00
C GLU A 25 22.49 31.32 -12.37
N THR A 26 23.27 31.23 -13.45
CA THR A 26 22.73 31.05 -14.80
C THR A 26 22.01 29.70 -14.92
N GLN A 27 22.59 28.62 -14.40
CA GLN A 27 21.96 27.30 -14.41
C GLN A 27 20.68 27.26 -13.56
N LEU A 28 20.68 27.90 -12.39
CA LEU A 28 19.50 28.01 -11.53
C LEU A 28 18.37 28.78 -12.23
N SER A 29 18.67 29.91 -12.87
CA SER A 29 17.68 30.70 -13.60
C SER A 29 17.02 29.93 -14.76
N VAL A 30 17.82 29.14 -15.50
CA VAL A 30 17.30 28.27 -16.56
C VAL A 30 16.41 27.18 -15.98
N LEU A 31 16.84 26.52 -14.90
CA LEU A 31 16.07 25.45 -14.27
C LEU A 31 14.75 25.96 -13.64
N GLU A 32 14.75 27.15 -13.06
CA GLU A 32 13.55 27.81 -12.55
C GLU A 32 12.58 28.17 -13.69
N SER A 33 13.10 28.68 -14.81
CA SER A 33 12.27 28.97 -16.00
C SER A 33 11.66 27.71 -16.60
N VAL A 34 12.41 26.60 -16.63
CA VAL A 34 11.92 25.29 -17.08
C VAL A 34 10.86 24.73 -16.13
N LYS A 35 11.04 24.90 -14.81
CA LYS A 35 10.06 24.51 -13.80
C LYS A 35 8.74 25.30 -13.97
N ASP A 36 8.83 26.60 -14.16
CA ASP A 36 7.66 27.46 -14.37
C ASP A 36 6.92 27.12 -15.67
N TYR A 37 7.66 26.77 -16.73
CA TYR A 37 7.08 26.32 -17.98
C TYR A 37 6.38 24.96 -17.83
N ALA A 38 6.98 24.01 -17.12
CA ALA A 38 6.38 22.71 -16.83
C ALA A 38 5.10 22.83 -15.97
N GLN A 39 5.08 23.76 -15.01
CA GLN A 39 3.87 24.04 -14.21
C GLN A 39 2.76 24.68 -15.05
N LYS A 40 3.10 25.56 -16.00
CA LYS A 40 2.12 26.22 -16.89
C LYS A 40 1.57 25.28 -17.98
N SER A 41 2.34 24.27 -18.38
CA SER A 41 1.91 23.30 -19.41
C SER A 41 1.11 22.12 -18.85
N GLY A 42 0.89 22.05 -17.53
CA GLY A 42 0.23 20.91 -16.88
C GLY A 42 1.03 19.62 -16.94
N PHE A 43 2.32 19.70 -17.32
CA PHE A 43 3.23 18.56 -17.35
C PHE A 43 3.84 18.38 -15.96
N GLU A 44 3.00 17.96 -15.00
CA GLU A 44 3.54 17.30 -13.81
C GLU A 44 4.22 16.03 -14.31
N SER A 45 5.55 15.99 -14.25
CA SER A 45 6.27 14.72 -14.40
C SER A 45 5.90 13.86 -13.22
N THR A 46 4.80 13.13 -13.37
CA THR A 46 4.47 11.96 -12.58
C THR A 46 5.62 10.99 -12.78
N THR A 47 6.58 11.01 -11.86
CA THR A 47 7.55 9.94 -11.68
C THR A 47 6.84 8.74 -11.05
N GLN A 48 5.75 8.26 -11.65
CA GLN A 48 5.32 6.88 -11.46
C GLN A 48 6.33 6.06 -12.24
N SER A 49 6.91 5.04 -11.62
CA SER A 49 7.95 4.27 -12.29
C SER A 49 7.31 3.51 -13.46
N VAL A 50 7.99 3.44 -14.60
CA VAL A 50 7.51 2.71 -15.80
C VAL A 50 7.12 1.25 -15.47
N ALA A 51 7.71 0.68 -14.41
CA ALA A 51 7.39 -0.67 -13.93
C ALA A 51 6.00 -0.81 -13.30
N ASP A 52 5.44 0.28 -12.75
CA ASP A 52 4.13 0.25 -12.09
C ASP A 52 2.99 0.26 -13.13
N ASP A 53 3.20 0.92 -14.27
CA ASP A 53 2.22 1.00 -15.37
C ASP A 53 2.09 -0.34 -16.11
N ASP A 54 3.19 -1.06 -16.34
CA ASP A 54 3.17 -2.39 -16.95
C ASP A 54 2.46 -3.42 -16.05
N ALA A 55 2.70 -3.35 -14.74
CA ALA A 55 2.03 -4.21 -13.76
C ALA A 55 0.53 -3.90 -13.67
N LEU A 56 0.16 -2.62 -13.69
CA LEU A 56 -1.22 -2.16 -13.74
C LEU A 56 -1.93 -2.65 -15.01
N LEU A 57 -1.29 -2.51 -16.17
CA LEU A 57 -1.84 -2.97 -17.44
C LEU A 57 -2.03 -4.49 -17.44
N ALA A 58 -1.04 -5.24 -16.96
CA ALA A 58 -1.15 -6.70 -16.83
C ALA A 58 -2.32 -7.11 -15.92
N ASP A 59 -2.50 -6.43 -14.79
CA ASP A 59 -3.60 -6.73 -13.86
C ASP A 59 -4.98 -6.47 -14.49
N VAL A 60 -5.15 -5.34 -15.19
CA VAL A 60 -6.39 -5.00 -15.90
C VAL A 60 -6.68 -6.01 -17.01
N LEU A 61 -5.68 -6.39 -17.80
CA LEU A 61 -5.85 -7.34 -18.91
C LEU A 61 -6.10 -8.78 -18.44
N ASN A 62 -5.56 -9.16 -17.28
CA ASN A 62 -5.80 -10.48 -16.68
C ASN A 62 -7.16 -10.59 -15.98
N ASN A 63 -7.80 -9.45 -15.65
CA ASN A 63 -9.11 -9.39 -14.99
C ASN A 63 -10.13 -8.56 -15.82
N PRO A 64 -10.47 -8.99 -17.04
CA PRO A 64 -11.22 -8.15 -17.99
C PRO A 64 -12.66 -7.82 -17.55
N GLU A 65 -13.23 -8.62 -16.65
CA GLU A 65 -14.61 -8.45 -16.17
C GLU A 65 -14.70 -7.70 -14.84
N ASN A 66 -13.61 -7.58 -14.08
CA ASN A 66 -13.63 -7.04 -12.72
C ASN A 66 -12.42 -6.15 -12.48
N LEU A 67 -12.67 -4.91 -12.03
CA LEU A 67 -11.61 -4.02 -11.57
C LEU A 67 -11.05 -4.52 -10.24
N THR A 68 -9.74 -4.73 -10.18
CA THR A 68 -9.09 -5.07 -8.92
C THR A 68 -8.90 -3.80 -8.07
N PRO A 69 -8.88 -3.92 -6.72
CA PRO A 69 -8.56 -2.79 -5.86
C PRO A 69 -7.15 -2.23 -6.10
N PHE A 70 -6.21 -3.04 -6.60
CA PHE A 70 -4.89 -2.55 -7.01
C PHE A 70 -5.05 -1.60 -8.20
N ALA A 71 -5.75 -2.02 -9.24
CA ALA A 71 -5.97 -1.19 -10.41
C ALA A 71 -6.65 0.14 -10.08
N VAL A 72 -7.72 0.10 -9.28
CA VAL A 72 -8.46 1.32 -8.91
C VAL A 72 -7.64 2.26 -8.03
N ARG A 73 -6.72 1.74 -7.20
CA ARG A 73 -5.84 2.59 -6.38
C ARG A 73 -4.72 3.23 -7.19
N SER A 74 -4.26 2.53 -8.22
CA SER A 74 -3.11 2.92 -9.03
C SER A 74 -3.45 3.88 -10.17
N ILE A 75 -4.72 3.94 -10.61
CA ILE A 75 -5.14 4.89 -11.64
C ILE A 75 -5.26 6.33 -11.10
N PRO A 76 -5.05 7.34 -11.96
CA PRO A 76 -5.32 8.75 -11.67
C PRO A 76 -6.79 9.04 -11.27
N GLU A 77 -7.01 10.08 -10.46
CA GLU A 77 -8.34 10.43 -9.94
C GLU A 77 -9.32 10.92 -11.03
N ASP A 78 -8.82 11.59 -12.07
CA ASP A 78 -9.61 11.95 -13.25
C ASP A 78 -10.21 10.71 -13.92
N LEU A 79 -9.42 9.63 -14.06
CA LEU A 79 -9.91 8.37 -14.61
C LEU A 79 -10.86 7.64 -13.65
N LYS A 80 -10.65 7.73 -12.33
CA LYS A 80 -11.58 7.13 -11.33
C LYS A 80 -12.99 7.68 -11.45
N ASN A 81 -13.14 8.94 -11.86
CA ASN A 81 -14.44 9.57 -12.04
C ASN A 81 -15.19 9.10 -13.30
N GLU A 82 -14.45 8.64 -14.31
CA GLU A 82 -15.01 8.14 -15.57
C GLU A 82 -15.40 6.65 -15.50
N ILE A 83 -14.87 5.91 -14.50
CA ILE A 83 -15.19 4.49 -14.32
C ILE A 83 -16.34 4.27 -13.33
N SER A 84 -17.18 3.28 -13.62
CA SER A 84 -18.28 2.89 -12.72
C SER A 84 -17.80 1.93 -11.64
N LEU A 85 -17.51 2.45 -10.44
CA LEU A 85 -17.17 1.64 -9.26
C LEU A 85 -18.41 1.21 -8.49
N THR A 86 -18.53 -0.09 -8.21
CA THR A 86 -19.60 -0.62 -7.36
C THR A 86 -19.36 -0.29 -5.87
N ASP A 87 -20.41 -0.39 -5.06
CA ASP A 87 -20.28 -0.24 -3.59
C ASP A 87 -19.38 -1.32 -2.97
N THR A 88 -19.19 -2.45 -3.65
CA THR A 88 -18.26 -3.49 -3.21
C THR A 88 -16.83 -3.02 -3.46
N ASP A 89 -16.53 -2.49 -4.65
CA ASP A 89 -15.19 -2.02 -5.00
C ASP A 89 -14.75 -0.89 -4.08
N LYS A 90 -15.62 0.11 -3.88
CA LYS A 90 -15.37 1.25 -2.98
C LYS A 90 -15.06 0.76 -1.56
N PHE A 91 -15.86 -0.18 -1.05
CA PHE A 91 -15.62 -0.77 0.26
C PHE A 91 -14.27 -1.50 0.34
N GLU A 92 -13.94 -2.31 -0.67
CA GLU A 92 -12.67 -3.06 -0.71
C GLU A 92 -11.48 -2.09 -0.70
N ILE A 93 -11.55 -1.01 -1.48
CA ILE A 93 -10.56 0.06 -1.54
C ILE A 93 -10.43 0.79 -0.20
N ASP A 94 -11.54 1.18 0.42
CA ASP A 94 -11.57 1.88 1.70
C ASP A 94 -10.91 1.05 2.80
N VAL A 95 -11.22 -0.26 2.86
CA VAL A 95 -10.59 -1.17 3.83
C VAL A 95 -9.08 -1.24 3.62
N LEU A 96 -8.61 -1.44 2.38
CA LEU A 96 -7.18 -1.53 2.09
C LEU A 96 -6.46 -0.22 2.43
N ASN A 97 -7.02 0.92 2.04
CA ASN A 97 -6.48 2.23 2.35
C ASN A 97 -6.39 2.49 3.85
N LEU A 98 -7.41 2.09 4.63
CA LEU A 98 -7.41 2.23 6.09
C LEU A 98 -6.37 1.33 6.75
N ILE A 99 -6.20 0.09 6.28
CA ILE A 99 -5.17 -0.82 6.80
C ILE A 99 -3.78 -0.29 6.49
N ASP A 100 -3.53 0.17 5.26
CA ASP A 100 -2.23 0.71 4.85
C ASP A 100 -1.85 2.00 5.62
N LYS A 101 -2.84 2.80 6.02
CA LYS A 101 -2.65 3.98 6.89
C LYS A 101 -2.44 3.62 8.36
N ALA A 102 -2.84 2.43 8.79
CA ALA A 102 -2.68 2.01 10.18
C ALA A 102 -1.20 1.73 10.51
N LYS A 103 -0.82 1.94 11.77
CA LYS A 103 0.53 1.61 12.25
C LYS A 103 0.82 0.13 12.00
N ASN A 104 2.00 -0.17 11.46
CA ASN A 104 2.44 -1.52 11.08
C ASN A 104 1.54 -2.22 10.03
N LYS A 105 0.73 -1.46 9.28
CA LYS A 105 -0.24 -1.98 8.32
C LYS A 105 -1.17 -3.05 8.90
N ARG A 106 -1.57 -2.90 10.17
CA ARG A 106 -2.40 -3.84 10.91
C ARG A 106 -3.55 -3.10 11.57
N ILE A 107 -4.77 -3.66 11.47
CA ILE A 107 -5.95 -3.07 12.12
C ILE A 107 -6.83 -4.15 12.72
N SER A 108 -7.37 -3.87 13.91
CA SER A 108 -8.37 -4.74 14.52
C SER A 108 -9.74 -4.48 13.90
N LEU A 109 -10.62 -5.48 13.93
CA LEU A 109 -11.98 -5.38 13.43
C LEU A 109 -12.76 -4.22 14.08
N ASN A 110 -12.56 -4.00 15.38
CA ASN A 110 -13.23 -2.92 16.11
C ASN A 110 -12.75 -1.55 15.62
N ASN A 111 -11.43 -1.39 15.47
CA ASN A 111 -10.86 -0.14 14.99
C ASN A 111 -11.26 0.10 13.53
N LEU A 112 -11.36 -0.95 12.71
CA LEU A 112 -11.82 -0.84 11.35
C LEU A 112 -13.30 -0.42 11.26
N LEU A 113 -14.19 -0.94 12.12
CA LEU A 113 -15.58 -0.48 12.20
C LEU A 113 -15.67 1.02 12.46
N ILE A 114 -14.90 1.49 13.45
CA ILE A 114 -14.88 2.90 13.83
C ILE A 114 -14.29 3.74 12.69
N ALA A 115 -13.16 3.32 12.12
CA ALA A 115 -12.48 4.02 11.04
C ALA A 115 -13.37 4.16 9.81
N LEU A 116 -14.04 3.08 9.37
CA LEU A 116 -14.97 3.10 8.25
C LEU A 116 -16.11 4.10 8.49
N ARG A 117 -16.72 4.10 9.68
CA ARG A 117 -17.79 5.06 9.99
C ARG A 117 -17.30 6.51 9.96
N ILE A 118 -16.09 6.78 10.44
CA ILE A 118 -15.51 8.13 10.43
C ILE A 118 -15.19 8.59 9.01
N THR A 119 -14.65 7.72 8.15
CA THR A 119 -14.18 8.10 6.82
C THR A 119 -15.28 8.11 5.76
N THR A 120 -16.20 7.15 5.79
CA THR A 120 -17.24 6.99 4.75
C THR A 120 -18.62 7.45 5.20
N GLY A 121 -18.82 7.63 6.52
CA GLY A 121 -20.14 7.86 7.09
C GLY A 121 -21.05 6.64 7.06
N ILE A 122 -20.58 5.44 6.67
CA ILE A 122 -21.40 4.23 6.63
C ILE A 122 -21.21 3.41 7.91
N THR A 123 -22.31 2.97 8.52
CA THR A 123 -22.28 2.07 9.68
C THR A 123 -22.47 0.62 9.25
N TYR A 124 -21.43 -0.19 9.36
CA TYR A 124 -21.52 -1.63 9.13
C TYR A 124 -21.82 -2.37 10.43
N THR A 125 -22.65 -3.43 10.38
CA THR A 125 -22.73 -4.38 11.50
C THR A 125 -21.50 -5.26 11.51
N ARG A 126 -21.11 -5.76 12.69
CA ARG A 126 -19.96 -6.66 12.85
C ARG A 126 -20.04 -7.88 11.94
N THR A 127 -21.22 -8.48 11.81
CA THR A 127 -21.48 -9.65 10.96
C THR A 127 -21.27 -9.34 9.49
N ILE A 128 -21.82 -8.21 9.00
CA ILE A 128 -21.65 -7.78 7.61
C ILE A 128 -20.18 -7.51 7.32
N LEU A 129 -19.49 -6.79 8.20
CA LEU A 129 -18.08 -6.49 8.02
C LEU A 129 -17.23 -7.77 7.99
N ASN A 130 -17.43 -8.68 8.94
CA ASN A 130 -16.71 -9.97 8.96
C ASN A 130 -16.91 -10.77 7.67
N ASN A 131 -18.15 -10.87 7.18
CA ASN A 131 -18.44 -11.59 5.94
C ASN A 131 -17.74 -10.97 4.73
N ARG A 132 -17.67 -9.63 4.66
CA ARG A 132 -16.94 -8.92 3.60
C ARG A 132 -15.43 -9.14 3.71
N LEU A 133 -14.86 -8.98 4.91
CA LEU A 133 -13.43 -9.22 5.16
C LEU A 133 -13.03 -10.66 4.83
N TYR A 134 -13.85 -11.65 5.20
CA TYR A 134 -13.60 -13.04 4.85
C TYR A 134 -13.52 -13.27 3.32
N ARG A 135 -14.38 -12.61 2.54
CA ARG A 135 -14.31 -12.67 1.08
C ARG A 135 -13.03 -12.03 0.54
N MET A 136 -12.61 -10.91 1.13
CA MET A 136 -11.34 -10.26 0.76
C MET A 136 -10.13 -11.12 1.13
N VAL A 137 -10.16 -11.86 2.27
CA VAL A 137 -9.13 -12.86 2.60
C VAL A 137 -9.07 -13.94 1.54
N LYS A 138 -10.22 -14.46 1.10
CA LYS A 138 -10.27 -15.48 0.04
C LYS A 138 -9.75 -15.00 -1.31
N LYS A 139 -9.77 -13.69 -1.56
CA LYS A 139 -9.23 -13.05 -2.76
C LYS A 139 -7.75 -12.67 -2.60
N ASP A 140 -7.08 -13.08 -1.51
CA ASP A 140 -5.70 -12.70 -1.18
C ASP A 140 -5.45 -11.18 -1.11
N MET A 141 -6.50 -10.40 -0.83
CA MET A 141 -6.40 -8.94 -0.72
C MET A 141 -5.97 -8.50 0.67
N LEU A 142 -6.34 -9.28 1.69
CA LEU A 142 -5.99 -9.02 3.07
C LEU A 142 -5.78 -10.33 3.83
N PHE A 143 -5.02 -10.23 4.90
CA PHE A 143 -4.49 -11.37 5.61
C PHE A 143 -4.87 -11.28 7.08
N SER A 144 -5.43 -12.36 7.64
CA SER A 144 -5.61 -12.48 9.08
C SER A 144 -4.25 -12.66 9.74
N VAL A 145 -4.00 -11.97 10.85
CA VAL A 145 -2.75 -12.13 11.62
C VAL A 145 -2.84 -13.40 12.48
N PRO A 146 -1.92 -14.36 12.34
CA PRO A 146 -1.92 -15.60 13.13
C PRO A 146 -1.89 -15.31 14.64
N GLY A 147 -2.55 -16.17 15.42
CA GLY A 147 -2.67 -16.02 16.89
C GLY A 147 -3.50 -14.80 17.36
N ARG A 148 -4.02 -13.96 16.45
CA ARG A 148 -4.73 -12.72 16.80
C ARG A 148 -6.09 -12.63 16.08
N LYS A 149 -7.13 -13.14 16.74
CA LYS A 149 -8.50 -13.13 16.20
C LYS A 149 -8.99 -11.71 15.92
N GLY A 150 -9.44 -11.48 14.69
CA GLY A 150 -10.01 -10.19 14.26
C GLY A 150 -8.96 -9.09 14.06
N LEU A 151 -7.70 -9.46 13.84
CA LEU A 151 -6.63 -8.55 13.43
C LEU A 151 -6.28 -8.86 11.96
N TYR A 152 -6.26 -7.83 11.13
CA TYR A 152 -6.04 -7.95 9.68
C TYR A 152 -4.87 -7.07 9.22
N THR A 153 -4.22 -7.49 8.13
CA THR A 153 -3.08 -6.79 7.53
C THR A 153 -3.09 -6.90 6.00
N THR A 154 -2.48 -5.94 5.32
CA THR A 154 -2.17 -6.00 3.87
C THR A 154 -0.80 -6.61 3.61
N ASN A 155 0.00 -6.88 4.65
CA ASN A 155 1.31 -7.51 4.51
C ASN A 155 1.19 -9.04 4.55
N ARG A 156 1.50 -9.69 3.43
CA ARG A 156 1.48 -11.15 3.28
C ARG A 156 2.49 -11.87 4.18
N ASP A 157 3.65 -11.26 4.41
CA ASP A 157 4.78 -11.92 5.10
C ASP A 157 4.45 -12.22 6.57
N VAL A 158 3.55 -11.44 7.16
CA VAL A 158 3.07 -11.62 8.55
C VAL A 158 2.34 -12.96 8.74
N GLN A 159 1.80 -13.56 7.68
CA GLN A 159 1.20 -14.90 7.79
C GLN A 159 2.24 -16.02 7.87
N HIS A 160 3.42 -15.81 7.28
CA HIS A 160 4.48 -16.83 7.22
C HIS A 160 5.38 -16.85 8.45
N GLU A 161 5.57 -15.70 9.11
CA GLU A 161 6.46 -15.58 10.29
C GLU A 161 6.00 -16.42 11.49
N LEU A 162 4.71 -16.65 11.69
CA LEU A 162 4.18 -17.31 12.89
C LEU A 162 3.79 -18.79 12.70
N ASN A 163 3.57 -19.25 11.46
CA ASN A 163 3.37 -20.68 11.19
C ASN A 163 4.65 -21.50 11.41
N ASN A 164 5.82 -20.85 11.45
CA ASN A 164 7.10 -21.50 11.73
C ASN A 164 7.42 -21.60 13.25
N GLU A 165 6.74 -20.83 14.10
CA GLU A 165 6.99 -20.84 15.55
C GLU A 165 6.08 -21.83 16.30
N GLU A 166 4.85 -22.07 15.83
CA GLU A 166 3.92 -23.03 16.46
C GLU A 166 4.32 -24.53 16.29
N ASN A 167 5.33 -24.84 15.48
CA ASN A 167 5.82 -26.21 15.27
C ASN A 167 7.01 -26.62 16.16
N LYS A 168 7.44 -25.78 17.10
CA LYS A 168 8.56 -26.10 18.02
C LYS A 168 8.16 -26.75 19.34
N ASP A 169 6.88 -26.71 19.73
CA ASP A 169 6.45 -27.12 21.07
C ASP A 169 5.63 -28.42 21.11
N ILE A 170 5.74 -29.28 20.08
CA ILE A 170 5.18 -30.64 20.14
C ILE A 170 6.32 -31.65 20.05
N VAL A 171 7.10 -31.73 21.14
CA VAL A 171 7.84 -32.94 21.49
C VAL A 171 6.88 -33.78 22.31
N PHE A 172 6.24 -34.78 21.68
CA PHE A 172 5.58 -35.85 22.42
C PHE A 172 6.69 -36.75 22.99
N GLU A 173 7.11 -36.51 24.24
CA GLU A 173 7.76 -37.53 25.05
C GLU A 173 6.70 -38.56 25.47
N ASP A 174 6.33 -39.45 24.55
CA ASP A 174 5.61 -40.68 24.87
C ASP A 174 6.59 -41.87 24.73
N GLU A 175 7.58 -41.94 25.62
CA GLU A 175 8.16 -43.24 26.00
C GLU A 175 7.16 -43.93 26.93
N VAL A 176 6.20 -44.66 26.35
CA VAL A 176 5.37 -45.60 27.10
C VAL A 176 6.20 -46.86 27.32
N ASP A 177 6.73 -47.02 28.54
CA ASP A 177 7.36 -48.25 29.02
C ASP A 177 6.39 -49.44 28.85
N MET A 178 6.65 -50.26 27.83
CA MET A 178 5.89 -51.45 27.47
C MET A 178 6.41 -52.73 28.14
N ASP A 179 6.87 -52.63 29.40
CA ASP A 179 7.46 -53.77 30.13
C ASP A 179 6.72 -54.18 31.42
N LEU A 180 5.45 -53.78 31.59
CA LEU A 180 4.62 -54.19 32.76
C LEU A 180 3.49 -55.19 32.47
N LEU A 181 3.58 -55.96 31.37
CA LEU A 181 2.64 -57.06 31.10
C LEU A 181 3.37 -58.35 30.69
N LYS A 182 4.05 -58.98 31.65
CA LYS A 182 4.31 -60.44 31.67
C LYS A 182 4.25 -60.98 33.08
#